data_AF-A0A1B7P5T3-F1
#
_entry.id   AF-A0A1B7P5T3-F1
#
_cell.length_a   1.000
_cell.length_b   1.000
_cell.length_c   1.000
_cell.angle_alpha   90.00
_cell.angle_beta   90.00
_cell.angle_gamma   90.00
#
_symmetry.space_group_name_H-M   'P 1'
#
loop_
_entity.id
_entity.type
_entity.pdbx_description
1 polymer ?
#
loop_
_entity_poly.entity_id
_entity_poly.type
_entity_poly.pdbx_seq_one_letter_code
_entity_poly.pdbx_strand_id
1 'polypeptide(L)'
;MVSVVRRMRALKTMLNTRVGLGAALLPPAASAPGLPAVTRIHLTYARKIYEGHGGARKFWRICLPRLKYHNPALAVTVKQTGEQEGPAILSIYFNNKADAASSEETAANPLPTPEGEEQLSDDFAPPPTESEIVRRINIKKKTIRHIWEDFKLMTGAEDIALSEADKAEIEETQRQKELSDLDRKRVAENRQMIKDQERLLQAAREDVKRLRAEE
;
A
#
# COMPACT_ATOMS: atom_id res chain seq x y z
N MET A 1 11.06 7.19 -29.94
CA MET A 1 11.61 7.21 -28.57
C MET A 1 10.78 8.16 -27.71
N VAL A 2 10.44 7.81 -26.47
CA VAL A 2 9.57 8.65 -25.60
C VAL A 2 10.38 9.81 -25.00
N SER A 3 9.80 11.02 -24.93
CA SER A 3 10.50 12.20 -24.43
C SER A 3 10.94 12.06 -22.97
N VAL A 4 12.08 12.69 -22.62
CA VAL A 4 12.61 12.71 -21.25
C VAL A 4 11.58 13.30 -20.27
N VAL A 5 10.95 14.42 -20.63
CA VAL A 5 9.94 15.08 -19.79
C VAL A 5 8.77 14.15 -19.47
N ARG A 6 8.29 13.36 -20.45
CA ARG A 6 7.21 12.40 -20.23
C ARG A 6 7.63 11.28 -19.26
N ARG A 7 8.87 10.81 -19.36
CA ARG A 7 9.43 9.83 -18.40
C ARG A 7 9.56 10.42 -17.00
N MET A 8 10.05 11.65 -16.88
CA MET A 8 10.17 12.34 -15.59
C MET A 8 8.82 12.56 -14.91
N ARG A 9 7.77 12.92 -15.67
CA ARG A 9 6.41 13.05 -15.11
C ARG A 9 5.88 11.72 -14.58
N ALA A 10 6.10 10.62 -15.31
CA ALA A 10 5.73 9.30 -14.83
C ALA A 10 6.49 8.93 -13.54
N LEU A 11 7.78 9.25 -13.46
CA LEU A 11 8.60 9.03 -12.26
C LEU A 11 8.13 9.87 -11.06
N LYS A 12 7.77 11.15 -11.27
CA LYS A 12 7.24 12.03 -10.21
C LYS A 12 5.99 11.44 -9.53
N THR A 13 5.23 10.58 -10.19
CA THR A 13 4.10 9.89 -9.53
C THR A 13 4.53 8.92 -8.41
N MET A 14 5.80 8.52 -8.37
CA MET A 14 6.39 7.71 -7.30
C MET A 14 6.67 8.51 -6.01
N LEU A 15 6.50 9.83 -6.00
CA LEU A 15 6.54 10.65 -4.79
C LEU A 15 5.58 10.15 -3.71
N ASN A 16 4.50 9.50 -4.11
CA ASN A 16 3.56 8.83 -3.21
C ASN A 16 4.21 7.81 -2.26
N THR A 17 5.44 7.37 -2.50
CA THR A 17 6.20 6.47 -1.59
C THR A 17 6.88 7.22 -0.44
N ARG A 18 7.13 8.52 -0.59
CA ARG A 18 7.77 9.34 0.45
C ARG A 18 6.77 9.85 1.47
N VAL A 19 5.51 10.02 1.06
CA VAL A 19 4.52 10.82 1.79
C VAL A 19 3.20 10.08 2.02
N GLY A 20 2.49 10.48 3.08
CA GLY A 20 1.15 10.01 3.42
C GLY A 20 1.13 8.80 4.36
N LEU A 21 -0.05 8.21 4.55
CA LEU A 21 -0.27 7.12 5.49
C LEU A 21 0.69 5.94 5.26
N GLY A 22 1.45 5.56 6.30
CA GLY A 22 2.49 4.53 6.22
C GLY A 22 3.91 5.07 6.05
N ALA A 23 4.09 6.37 5.79
CA ALA A 23 5.38 7.02 5.83
C ALA A 23 5.73 7.36 7.28
N ALA A 24 6.46 6.46 7.92
CA ALA A 24 6.88 6.61 9.31
C ALA A 24 8.30 6.11 9.52
N LEU A 25 8.94 6.63 10.57
CA LEU A 25 10.20 6.13 11.10
C LEU A 25 9.91 5.16 12.23
N LEU A 26 10.55 3.99 12.18
CA LEU A 26 10.54 3.05 13.28
C LEU A 26 11.55 3.51 14.34
N PRO A 27 11.23 3.39 15.64
CA PRO A 27 12.17 3.79 16.67
C PRO A 27 13.45 2.94 16.56
N PRO A 28 14.64 3.58 16.58
CA PRO A 28 15.88 2.84 16.61
C PRO A 28 16.01 2.12 17.96
N ALA A 29 16.75 1.00 17.98
CA ALA A 29 16.93 0.15 19.16
C ALA A 29 17.39 0.89 20.43
N ALA A 30 17.99 2.08 20.28
CA ALA A 30 18.52 2.88 21.37
C ALA A 30 17.58 3.98 21.89
N SER A 31 16.46 4.28 21.22
CA SER A 31 15.70 5.53 21.48
C SER A 31 14.36 5.35 22.17
N ALA A 32 13.79 4.14 22.23
CA ALA A 32 12.48 3.90 22.83
C ALA A 32 12.61 3.00 24.07
N PRO A 33 12.56 3.56 25.29
CA PRO A 33 12.54 2.75 26.51
C PRO A 33 11.25 1.92 26.55
N GLY A 34 11.39 0.59 26.54
CA GLY A 34 10.29 -0.38 26.68
C GLY A 34 9.71 -0.97 25.39
N LEU A 35 10.22 -0.59 24.20
CA LEU A 35 9.81 -1.17 22.92
C LEU A 35 11.03 -1.75 22.18
N PRO A 36 11.10 -3.07 21.93
CA PRO A 36 12.20 -3.66 21.20
C PRO A 36 12.24 -3.18 19.75
N ALA A 37 13.43 -3.16 19.13
CA ALA A 37 13.58 -2.75 17.74
C ALA A 37 12.96 -3.77 16.77
N VAL A 38 12.21 -3.29 15.78
CA VAL A 38 11.63 -4.12 14.72
C VAL A 38 12.73 -4.57 13.75
N THR A 39 12.86 -5.88 13.53
CA THR A 39 13.83 -6.46 12.59
C THR A 39 13.21 -6.75 11.24
N ARG A 40 12.04 -7.40 11.23
CA ARG A 40 11.36 -7.83 10.00
C ARG A 40 9.84 -7.83 10.16
N ILE A 41 9.16 -7.76 9.03
CA ILE A 41 7.70 -7.81 8.93
C ILE A 41 7.31 -8.87 7.89
N HIS A 42 6.31 -9.68 8.24
CA HIS A 42 5.67 -10.63 7.34
C HIS A 42 4.16 -10.36 7.26
N LEU A 43 3.63 -10.29 6.06
CA LEU A 43 2.20 -10.08 5.82
C LEU A 43 1.64 -11.26 5.02
N THR A 44 0.65 -11.94 5.58
CA THR A 44 -0.08 -13.01 4.91
C THR A 44 -1.53 -12.60 4.68
N TYR A 45 -2.01 -12.75 3.44
CA TYR A 45 -3.42 -12.50 3.12
C TYR A 45 -3.84 -13.16 1.79
N ALA A 46 -5.15 -13.30 1.56
CA ALA A 46 -5.67 -13.93 0.34
C ALA A 46 -5.61 -13.01 -0.89
N ARG A 47 -5.43 -13.60 -2.08
CA ARG A 47 -5.30 -12.83 -3.33
C ARG A 47 -6.56 -12.02 -3.68
N LYS A 48 -7.76 -12.57 -3.43
CA LYS A 48 -9.02 -11.87 -3.70
C LYS A 48 -9.43 -11.02 -2.49
N ILE A 49 -10.22 -9.97 -2.76
CA ILE A 49 -10.60 -8.97 -1.74
C ILE A 49 -11.80 -9.38 -0.89
N TYR A 50 -12.45 -10.49 -1.21
CA TYR A 50 -13.62 -10.99 -0.50
C TYR A 50 -13.30 -11.29 0.96
N GLU A 51 -14.33 -11.47 1.80
CA GLU A 51 -14.15 -11.86 3.20
C GLU A 51 -13.26 -10.95 4.06
N GLY A 52 -13.07 -9.70 3.64
CA GLY A 52 -12.36 -8.69 4.41
C GLY A 52 -10.84 -8.62 4.18
N HIS A 53 -10.32 -9.21 3.10
CA HIS A 53 -8.89 -9.12 2.73
C HIS A 53 -8.49 -7.79 2.07
N GLY A 54 -9.48 -6.92 1.77
CA GLY A 54 -9.24 -5.62 1.13
C GLY A 54 -8.32 -4.68 1.92
N GLY A 55 -8.38 -4.71 3.25
CA GLY A 55 -7.52 -3.91 4.13
C GLY A 55 -6.05 -4.29 4.00
N ALA A 56 -5.75 -5.59 4.14
CA ALA A 56 -4.41 -6.15 4.00
C ALA A 56 -3.77 -5.82 2.63
N ARG A 57 -4.53 -5.96 1.54
CA ARG A 57 -4.05 -5.59 0.20
C ARG A 57 -3.70 -4.11 0.10
N LYS A 58 -4.53 -3.22 0.65
CA LYS A 58 -4.25 -1.78 0.64
C LYS A 58 -3.04 -1.45 1.52
N PHE A 59 -2.91 -2.10 2.67
CA PHE A 59 -1.75 -1.97 3.55
C PHE A 59 -0.45 -2.35 2.81
N TRP A 60 -0.43 -3.47 2.09
CA TRP A 60 0.70 -3.85 1.25
C TRP A 60 1.01 -2.86 0.14
N ARG A 61 0.00 -2.36 -0.57
CA ARG A 61 0.25 -1.49 -1.74
C ARG A 61 0.58 -0.05 -1.39
N ILE A 62 0.18 0.40 -0.21
CA ILE A 62 0.28 1.81 0.19
C ILE A 62 1.26 1.97 1.35
N CYS A 63 1.08 1.24 2.45
CA CYS A 63 1.83 1.49 3.69
C CYS A 63 3.23 0.85 3.65
N LEU A 64 3.33 -0.44 3.31
CA LEU A 64 4.60 -1.16 3.35
C LEU A 64 5.71 -0.55 2.46
N PRO A 65 5.44 -0.08 1.22
CA PRO A 65 6.45 0.58 0.40
C PRO A 65 6.93 1.90 1.01
N ARG A 66 6.02 2.66 1.62
CA ARG A 66 6.36 3.93 2.31
C ARG A 66 7.22 3.67 3.54
N LEU A 67 6.84 2.67 4.34
CA LEU A 67 7.59 2.27 5.52
C LEU A 67 9.00 1.80 5.14
N LYS A 68 9.14 1.00 4.07
CA LYS A 68 10.45 0.51 3.59
C LYS A 68 11.32 1.62 2.99
N TYR A 69 10.73 2.64 2.38
CA TYR A 69 11.46 3.78 1.85
C TYR A 69 12.22 4.53 2.96
N HIS A 70 11.56 4.75 4.10
CA HIS A 70 12.15 5.44 5.25
C HIS A 70 12.99 4.52 6.14
N ASN A 71 12.67 3.22 6.16
CA ASN A 71 13.38 2.21 6.95
C ASN A 71 14.01 1.15 6.01
N PRO A 72 15.10 1.46 5.29
CA PRO A 72 15.67 0.56 4.28
C PRO A 72 16.24 -0.73 4.88
N ALA A 73 16.65 -0.74 6.15
CA ALA A 73 17.15 -1.93 6.84
C ALA A 73 16.05 -2.96 7.14
N LEU A 74 14.78 -2.54 7.20
CA LEU A 74 13.65 -3.39 7.58
C LEU A 74 13.38 -4.48 6.55
N ALA A 75 13.51 -5.75 6.90
CA ALA A 75 13.15 -6.83 5.97
C ALA A 75 11.62 -6.99 5.90
N VAL A 76 11.03 -6.83 4.72
CA VAL A 76 9.58 -6.92 4.50
C VAL A 76 9.28 -8.08 3.56
N THR A 77 8.41 -8.99 3.98
CA THR A 77 7.98 -10.15 3.19
C THR A 77 6.46 -10.21 3.14
N VAL A 78 5.92 -10.67 2.01
CA VAL A 78 4.47 -10.73 1.78
C VAL A 78 4.12 -12.04 1.10
N LYS A 79 3.21 -12.81 1.71
CA LYS A 79 2.65 -14.02 1.12
C LYS A 79 1.19 -13.78 0.72
N GLN A 80 0.92 -13.95 -0.57
CA GLN A 80 -0.45 -14.02 -1.07
C GLN A 80 -0.89 -15.48 -1.14
N THR A 81 -1.98 -15.82 -0.47
CA THR A 81 -2.57 -17.16 -0.48
C THR A 81 -3.71 -17.27 -1.49
N GLY A 82 -4.00 -18.49 -1.95
CA GLY A 82 -5.17 -18.79 -2.77
C GLY A 82 -6.43 -19.07 -1.94
N GLU A 83 -6.26 -19.39 -0.67
CA GLU A 83 -7.32 -19.72 0.28
C GLU A 83 -7.98 -18.44 0.80
N GLN A 84 -9.26 -18.27 0.48
CA GLN A 84 -9.98 -17.04 0.80
C GLN A 84 -10.41 -16.97 2.27
N GLU A 85 -10.81 -18.12 2.82
CA GLU A 85 -11.22 -18.27 4.22
C GLU A 85 -10.05 -18.14 5.19
N GLY A 86 -8.83 -18.28 4.65
CA GLY A 86 -7.59 -18.17 5.39
C GLY A 86 -7.43 -16.85 6.16
N PRO A 87 -6.48 -16.84 7.10
CA PRO A 87 -6.26 -15.69 7.96
C PRO A 87 -5.61 -14.54 7.19
N ALA A 88 -5.86 -13.31 7.64
CA ALA A 88 -5.12 -12.13 7.21
C ALA A 88 -4.35 -11.61 8.43
N ILE A 89 -3.05 -11.89 8.47
CA ILE A 89 -2.21 -11.65 9.65
C ILE A 89 -1.01 -10.80 9.24
N LEU A 90 -0.69 -9.83 10.10
CA LEU A 90 0.55 -9.07 10.05
C LEU A 90 1.44 -9.53 11.21
N SER A 91 2.53 -10.22 10.89
CA SER A 91 3.52 -10.70 11.85
C SER A 91 4.71 -9.72 11.90
N ILE A 92 5.01 -9.20 13.08
CA ILE A 92 6.07 -8.23 13.35
C ILE A 92 7.09 -8.90 14.25
N TYR A 93 8.35 -8.84 13.84
CA TYR A 93 9.46 -9.47 14.55
C TYR A 93 10.29 -8.39 15.22
N PHE A 94 10.54 -8.59 16.50
CA PHE A 94 11.24 -7.68 17.37
C PHE A 94 12.53 -8.32 17.85
N ASN A 95 13.60 -7.54 17.97
CA ASN A 95 14.86 -8.00 18.52
C ASN A 95 14.77 -8.13 20.04
N ASN A 96 14.93 -9.35 20.55
CA ASN A 96 14.89 -9.68 21.96
C ASN A 96 16.15 -9.21 22.73
N LYS A 97 17.26 -8.92 22.02
CA LYS A 97 18.53 -8.55 22.68
C LYS A 97 18.49 -7.20 23.42
N ALA A 98 17.54 -6.33 23.12
CA ALA A 98 17.42 -5.04 23.79
C ALA A 98 16.92 -5.16 25.24
N ASP A 99 16.12 -6.20 25.55
CA ASP A 99 15.58 -6.42 26.90
C ASP A 99 16.56 -7.16 27.82
N ALA A 100 17.57 -7.85 27.29
CA ALA A 100 18.56 -8.59 28.08
C ALA A 100 19.51 -7.69 28.89
N ALA A 101 19.57 -6.38 28.60
CA ALA A 101 20.35 -5.41 29.36
C ALA A 101 19.53 -4.68 30.45
N SER A 102 18.22 -4.95 30.55
CA SER A 102 17.30 -4.23 31.44
C SER A 102 16.27 -5.14 32.13
N SER A 103 16.60 -6.42 32.35
CA SER A 103 15.68 -7.38 32.98
C SER A 103 16.34 -8.20 34.09
N GLU A 104 16.99 -7.51 35.03
CA GLU A 104 16.84 -7.87 36.45
C GLU A 104 15.80 -6.91 37.03
N GLU A 105 14.72 -7.45 37.59
CA GLU A 105 13.62 -6.73 38.25
C GLU A 105 12.58 -6.08 37.32
N THR A 106 11.51 -6.83 37.03
CA THR A 106 10.09 -6.43 37.16
C THR A 106 9.25 -7.13 36.10
N ALA A 107 8.65 -8.24 36.52
CA ALA A 107 7.41 -8.73 35.95
C ALA A 107 6.33 -7.63 36.06
N ALA A 108 5.46 -7.56 35.03
CA ALA A 108 4.27 -6.71 34.89
C ALA A 108 4.44 -5.37 34.16
N ASN A 109 4.32 -5.43 32.83
CA ASN A 109 3.27 -4.71 32.10
C ASN A 109 3.12 -5.29 30.68
N PRO A 110 2.09 -6.09 30.39
CA PRO A 110 1.76 -6.40 29.01
C PRO A 110 1.24 -5.12 28.36
N LEU A 111 1.96 -4.62 27.35
CA LEU A 111 1.37 -3.71 26.35
C LEU A 111 0.02 -4.31 25.91
N PRO A 112 -1.07 -3.53 25.77
CA PRO A 112 -2.39 -4.07 25.54
C PRO A 112 -2.41 -4.89 24.25
N THR A 113 -2.42 -6.21 24.41
CA THR A 113 -2.76 -7.18 23.37
C THR A 113 -4.26 -7.01 23.15
N PRO A 114 -4.73 -6.54 21.98
CA PRO A 114 -6.16 -6.45 21.74
C PRO A 114 -6.79 -7.85 21.84
N GLU A 115 -7.94 -7.93 22.50
CA GLU A 115 -8.62 -9.18 22.83
C GLU A 115 -8.83 -10.06 21.59
N GLY A 116 -8.35 -11.31 21.63
CA GLY A 116 -8.54 -12.33 20.57
C GLY A 116 -7.28 -12.82 19.83
N GLU A 117 -6.07 -12.46 20.30
CA GLU A 117 -4.80 -12.81 19.63
C GLU A 117 -4.18 -14.17 20.03
N GLU A 118 -4.76 -14.91 20.98
CA GLU A 118 -4.16 -16.13 21.55
C GLU A 118 -4.07 -17.34 20.59
N GLN A 119 -4.61 -17.23 19.36
CA GLN A 119 -4.64 -18.36 18.41
C GLN A 119 -4.49 -17.97 16.93
N LEU A 120 -3.71 -16.93 16.65
CA LEU A 120 -3.35 -16.58 15.28
C LEU A 120 -2.06 -17.32 14.91
N SER A 121 -2.16 -18.52 14.34
CA SER A 121 -1.04 -19.18 13.67
C SER A 121 -1.00 -18.75 12.21
N ASP A 122 0.19 -18.37 11.75
CA ASP A 122 0.48 -18.12 10.34
C ASP A 122 1.53 -19.11 9.88
N ASP A 123 1.09 -20.15 9.17
CA ASP A 123 1.96 -21.23 8.70
C ASP A 123 2.93 -20.77 7.60
N PHE A 124 2.65 -19.63 6.96
CA PHE A 124 3.50 -19.07 5.92
C PHE A 124 4.56 -18.11 6.46
N ALA A 125 4.40 -17.63 7.69
CA ALA A 125 5.35 -16.75 8.32
C ALA A 125 6.63 -17.53 8.70
N PRO A 126 7.83 -17.01 8.37
CA PRO A 126 9.06 -17.67 8.78
C PRO A 126 9.14 -17.74 10.31
N PRO A 127 9.63 -18.85 10.88
CA PRO A 127 9.77 -18.95 12.33
C PRO A 127 10.74 -17.87 12.86
N PRO A 128 10.51 -17.35 14.08
CA PRO A 128 11.46 -16.45 14.71
C PRO A 128 12.81 -17.13 14.90
N THR A 129 13.87 -16.33 14.85
CA THR A 129 15.19 -16.76 15.28
C THR A 129 15.30 -16.62 16.81
N GLU A 130 16.24 -17.30 17.47
CA GLU A 130 16.41 -17.31 18.93
C GLU A 130 16.50 -15.91 19.56
N SER A 131 16.99 -14.92 18.81
CA SER A 131 17.08 -13.52 19.25
C SER A 131 15.85 -12.67 18.91
N GLU A 132 14.74 -13.27 18.49
CA GLU A 132 13.56 -12.52 18.04
C GLU A 132 12.26 -12.98 18.71
N ILE A 133 11.39 -12.01 18.96
CA ILE A 133 10.02 -12.22 19.45
C ILE A 133 9.06 -11.83 18.33
N VAL A 134 8.06 -12.67 18.05
CA VAL A 134 7.00 -12.36 17.08
C VAL A 134 5.78 -11.85 17.80
N ARG A 135 5.22 -10.74 17.34
CA ARG A 135 3.85 -10.34 17.67
C ARG A 135 3.01 -10.30 16.40
N ARG A 136 1.74 -10.68 16.50
CA ARG A 136 0.86 -10.87 15.34
C ARG A 136 -0.40 -10.03 15.49
N ILE A 137 -0.79 -9.34 14.43
CA ILE A 137 -2.01 -8.54 14.37
C ILE A 137 -2.97 -9.20 13.39
N ASN A 138 -4.21 -9.46 13.83
CA ASN A 138 -5.29 -9.81 12.91
C ASN A 138 -5.76 -8.55 12.15
N ILE A 139 -5.67 -8.60 10.84
CA ILE A 139 -6.03 -7.49 9.95
C ILE A 139 -7.22 -7.82 9.04
N LYS A 140 -7.86 -8.99 9.22
CA LYS A 140 -9.05 -9.40 8.47
C LYS A 140 -10.21 -8.47 8.81
N LYS A 141 -10.94 -8.00 7.79
CA LYS A 141 -12.07 -7.05 7.89
C LYS A 141 -11.72 -5.69 8.50
N LYS A 142 -10.44 -5.38 8.75
CA LYS A 142 -10.00 -4.06 9.20
C LYS A 142 -9.76 -3.11 8.02
N THR A 143 -9.96 -1.81 8.24
CA THR A 143 -9.62 -0.78 7.25
C THR A 143 -8.14 -0.40 7.37
N ILE A 144 -7.56 0.17 6.31
CA ILE A 144 -6.14 0.54 6.29
C ILE A 144 -5.72 1.47 7.44
N ARG A 145 -6.60 2.39 7.87
CA ARG A 145 -6.32 3.33 8.97
C ARG A 145 -6.19 2.60 10.30
N HIS A 146 -7.14 1.72 10.59
CA HIS A 146 -7.14 0.93 11.82
C HIS A 146 -5.92 -0.01 11.85
N ILE A 147 -5.60 -0.67 10.72
CA ILE A 147 -4.38 -1.50 10.64
C ILE A 147 -3.12 -0.67 10.91
N TRP A 148 -3.06 0.57 10.41
CA TRP A 148 -1.94 1.46 10.65
C TRP A 148 -1.85 1.95 12.09
N GLU A 149 -2.98 2.28 12.72
CA GLU A 149 -3.06 2.65 14.13
C GLU A 149 -2.61 1.50 15.03
N ASP A 150 -3.14 0.29 14.81
CA ASP A 150 -2.71 -0.93 15.51
C ASP A 150 -1.19 -1.15 15.36
N PHE A 151 -0.67 -0.98 14.15
CA PHE A 151 0.77 -1.10 13.87
C PHE A 151 1.59 -0.06 14.63
N LYS A 152 1.16 1.21 14.65
CA LYS A 152 1.85 2.28 15.39
C LYS A 152 1.82 2.03 16.90
N LEU A 153 0.68 1.62 17.43
CA LEU A 153 0.53 1.29 18.85
C LEU A 153 1.50 0.17 19.28
N MET A 154 1.72 -0.82 18.42
CA MET A 154 2.63 -1.92 18.72
C MET A 154 4.12 -1.62 18.50
N THR A 155 4.45 -0.75 17.55
CA THR A 155 5.84 -0.50 17.15
C THR A 155 6.41 0.82 17.65
N GLY A 156 5.57 1.74 18.13
CA GLY A 156 5.97 3.10 18.47
C GLY A 156 6.39 3.94 17.27
N ALA A 157 5.94 3.59 16.06
CA ALA A 157 6.34 4.30 14.85
C ALA A 157 5.79 5.73 14.80
N GLU A 158 6.64 6.67 14.40
CA GLU A 158 6.30 8.10 14.27
C GLU A 158 6.05 8.49 12.82
N ASP A 159 4.92 9.12 12.54
CA ASP A 159 4.56 9.57 11.19
C ASP A 159 5.44 10.75 10.76
N ILE A 160 5.92 10.72 9.51
CA ILE A 160 6.79 11.78 8.97
C ILE A 160 5.94 12.95 8.49
N ALA A 161 6.29 14.15 8.96
CA ALA A 161 5.65 15.39 8.55
C ALA A 161 5.93 15.70 7.07
N LEU A 162 4.90 16.25 6.40
CA LEU A 162 4.99 16.60 4.98
C LEU A 162 5.84 17.87 4.80
N SER A 163 6.99 17.73 4.13
CA SER A 163 7.88 18.85 3.78
C SER A 163 7.22 19.82 2.81
N GLU A 164 7.61 21.10 2.85
CA GLU A 164 7.10 22.14 1.94
C GLU A 164 7.41 21.83 0.47
N ALA A 165 8.60 21.28 0.20
CA ALA A 165 8.99 20.86 -1.15
C ALA A 165 8.07 19.75 -1.67
N ASP A 166 7.77 18.75 -0.84
CA ASP A 166 6.87 17.66 -1.22
C ASP A 166 5.44 18.16 -1.47
N LYS A 167 4.96 19.14 -0.68
CA LYS A 167 3.65 19.78 -0.89
C LYS A 167 3.58 20.44 -2.27
N ALA A 168 4.58 21.25 -2.61
CA ALA A 168 4.65 21.93 -3.90
C ALA A 168 4.67 20.94 -5.08
N GLU A 169 5.42 19.83 -4.96
CA GLU A 169 5.46 18.78 -5.99
C GLU A 169 4.13 18.02 -6.13
N ILE A 170 3.43 17.77 -5.01
CA ILE A 170 2.09 17.18 -5.01
C ILE A 170 1.11 18.10 -5.75
N GLU A 171 1.11 19.39 -5.43
CA GLU A 171 0.24 20.38 -6.06
C GLU A 171 0.51 20.51 -7.56
N GLU A 172 1.79 20.58 -7.97
CA GLU A 172 2.18 20.59 -9.38
C GLU A 172 1.65 19.35 -10.12
N THR A 173 1.77 18.17 -9.49
CA THR A 173 1.32 16.91 -10.07
C THR A 173 -0.20 16.83 -10.16
N GLN A 174 -0.93 17.36 -9.17
CA GLN A 174 -2.39 17.42 -9.19
C GLN A 174 -2.90 18.34 -10.31
N ARG A 175 -2.34 19.54 -10.42
CA ARG A 175 -2.64 20.48 -11.50
C ARG A 175 -2.43 19.86 -12.88
N GLN A 176 -1.33 19.11 -13.06
CA GLN A 176 -1.06 18.42 -14.32
C GLN A 176 -2.07 17.30 -14.61
N LYS A 177 -2.56 16.58 -13.60
CA LYS A 177 -3.60 15.55 -13.77
C LYS A 177 -4.93 16.15 -14.19
N GLU A 178 -5.34 17.25 -13.56
CA GLU A 178 -6.57 17.96 -13.91
C GLU A 178 -6.57 18.41 -15.38
N LEU A 179 -5.47 19.03 -15.83
CA LEU A 179 -5.28 19.39 -17.23
C LEU A 179 -5.34 18.16 -18.15
N SER A 180 -4.67 17.08 -17.77
CA SER A 180 -4.68 15.83 -18.54
C SER A 180 -6.07 15.21 -18.65
N ASP A 181 -6.90 15.32 -17.62
CA ASP A 181 -8.26 14.77 -17.63
C ASP A 181 -9.20 15.59 -18.51
N LEU A 182 -9.04 16.92 -18.53
CA LEU A 182 -9.75 17.82 -19.46
C LEU A 182 -9.39 17.49 -20.92
N ASP A 183 -8.09 17.38 -21.22
CA ASP A 183 -7.62 17.04 -22.57
C ASP A 183 -8.11 15.65 -23.00
N ARG A 184 -8.10 14.68 -22.07
CA ARG A 184 -8.59 13.32 -22.34
C ARG A 184 -10.07 13.32 -22.73
N LYS A 185 -10.91 14.13 -22.07
CA LYS A 185 -12.34 14.26 -22.40
C LYS A 185 -12.52 14.87 -23.79
N ARG A 186 -11.84 15.99 -24.07
CA ARG A 186 -11.90 16.66 -25.37
C ARG A 186 -11.48 15.75 -26.53
N VAL A 187 -10.40 14.99 -26.36
CA VAL A 187 -9.93 14.05 -27.38
C VAL A 187 -10.90 12.87 -27.54
N ALA A 188 -11.51 12.40 -26.46
CA ALA A 188 -12.52 11.35 -26.53
C ALA A 188 -13.76 11.80 -27.31
N GLU A 189 -14.27 13.00 -27.05
CA GLU A 189 -15.39 13.61 -27.77
C GLU A 189 -15.08 13.77 -29.26
N ASN A 190 -13.93 14.34 -29.61
CA ASN A 190 -13.51 14.48 -31.00
C ASN A 190 -13.40 13.13 -31.71
N ARG A 191 -12.89 12.10 -31.04
CA ARG A 191 -12.80 10.74 -31.60
C ARG A 191 -14.17 10.09 -31.77
N GLN A 192 -15.14 10.38 -30.90
CA GLN A 192 -16.51 9.91 -31.06
C GLN A 192 -17.17 10.58 -32.26
N MET A 193 -17.06 11.92 -32.37
CA MET A 193 -17.59 12.68 -33.50
C MET A 193 -17.05 12.18 -34.86
N ILE A 194 -15.75 11.93 -34.96
CA ILE A 194 -15.15 11.38 -36.19
C ILE A 194 -15.73 10.00 -36.51
N LYS A 195 -15.82 9.11 -35.51
CA LYS A 195 -16.39 7.76 -35.70
C LYS A 195 -17.87 7.80 -36.11
N ASP A 196 -18.64 8.72 -35.56
CA ASP A 196 -20.05 8.87 -35.88
C ASP A 196 -20.25 9.44 -37.29
N GLN A 197 -19.42 10.41 -37.70
CA GLN A 197 -19.37 10.89 -39.09
C GLN A 197 -18.98 9.78 -40.06
N GLU A 198 -17.96 8.97 -39.74
CA GLU A 198 -17.56 7.82 -40.56
C GLU A 198 -18.70 6.80 -40.69
N ARG A 199 -19.41 6.48 -39.59
CA ARG A 199 -20.55 5.57 -39.60
C ARG A 199 -21.70 6.11 -40.46
N LEU A 200 -22.01 7.40 -40.35
CA LEU A 200 -23.05 8.05 -41.16
C LEU A 200 -22.70 8.01 -42.65
N LEU A 201 -21.46 8.34 -43.01
CA LEU A 201 -20.99 8.31 -44.40
C LEU A 201 -20.97 6.89 -44.97
N GLN A 202 -20.65 5.88 -44.15
CA GLN A 202 -20.71 4.48 -44.55
C GLN A 202 -22.15 4.04 -44.83
N ALA A 203 -23.09 4.33 -43.94
CA ALA A 203 -24.51 4.02 -44.15
C ALA A 203 -25.05 4.68 -45.43
N ALA A 204 -24.75 5.96 -45.64
CA ALA A 204 -25.15 6.68 -46.86
C ALA A 204 -24.55 6.05 -48.15
N ARG A 205 -23.29 5.60 -48.09
CA ARG A 205 -22.64 4.89 -49.22
C ARG A 205 -23.28 3.54 -49.48
N GLU A 206 -23.68 2.81 -48.44
CA GLU A 206 -24.38 1.52 -48.57
C GLU A 206 -25.79 1.70 -49.15
N ASP A 207 -26.52 2.74 -48.75
CA ASP A 207 -27.84 3.06 -49.27
C ASP A 207 -27.78 3.40 -50.77
N VAL A 208 -26.83 4.25 -51.20
CA VAL A 208 -26.65 4.55 -52.63
C VAL A 208 -26.27 3.31 -53.43
N LYS A 209 -25.44 2.41 -52.88
CA LYS A 209 -25.11 1.14 -53.53
C LYS A 209 -26.34 0.23 -53.69
N ARG A 210 -27.22 0.19 -52.68
CA ARG A 210 -28.47 -0.57 -52.74
C ARG A 210 -29.40 -0.03 -53.82
N LEU A 211 -29.64 1.29 -53.83
CA LEU A 211 -30.48 1.93 -54.83
C LEU A 211 -29.98 1.68 -56.26
N ARG A 212 -28.66 1.75 -56.50
CA ARG A 212 -28.07 1.46 -57.82
C ARG A 212 -28.12 -0.02 -58.23
N ALA A 213 -28.36 -0.94 -57.29
CA ALA A 213 -28.50 -2.37 -57.60
C ALA A 213 -29.96 -2.76 -57.85
N GLU A 214 -30.90 -1.88 -57.52
CA GLU A 214 -32.35 -2.05 -57.71
C GLU A 214 -32.86 -1.39 -59.01
N GLU A 215 -32.08 -0.46 -59.60
CA GLU A 215 -32.26 0.09 -60.98
C GLU A 215 -31.65 -0.83 -62.05
#